data_AF-A0A2I6QII6-F1
#
_entry.id   AF-A0A2I6QII6-F1
#
_cell.length_a   1.000
_cell.length_b   1.000
_cell.length_c   1.000
_cell.angle_alpha   90.00
_cell.angle_beta   90.00
_cell.angle_gamma   90.00
#
_symmetry.space_group_name_H-M   'P 1'
#
loop_
_entity.id
_entity.type
_entity.pdbx_description
1 polymer ?
#
loop_
_entity_poly.entity_id
_entity_poly.type
_entity_poly.pdbx_seq_one_letter_code
_entity_poly.pdbx_strand_id
1 'polypeptide(L)'
;MQSPTAQLCIEVKTIKKSSRSTEDERWARDVATLRQAAHDLALNRHKPQIGPFDQIAELLDDPSPAVREKAVRDLYAMDPDQAATLVNDALRDGSPEERRRIGSALADSGLLYEAIDDLMAENHENCYSAFSLLFLVAKAGVVEPLSSVIEKNPSLDLSLAVIRLLASSGEPEVASTLQRLASNEALPPELRSAAAESISRF
;
A
#
# COMPACT_ATOMS: atom_id res chain seq x y z
N MET A 1 -66.91 18.96 -62.16
CA MET A 1 -66.88 17.64 -61.51
C MET A 1 -65.43 17.33 -61.17
N GLN A 2 -65.01 17.57 -59.92
CA GLN A 2 -63.67 17.21 -59.43
C GLN A 2 -63.71 15.78 -58.87
N SER A 3 -62.84 14.91 -59.36
CA SER A 3 -62.80 13.49 -58.98
C SER A 3 -62.39 13.31 -57.51
N PRO A 4 -63.18 12.61 -56.67
CA PRO A 4 -62.92 12.41 -55.24
C PRO A 4 -61.67 11.56 -54.93
N THR A 5 -61.11 10.88 -55.93
CA THR A 5 -59.92 10.02 -55.79
C THR A 5 -58.61 10.79 -55.66
N ALA A 6 -58.54 12.05 -56.11
CA ALA A 6 -57.30 12.84 -56.02
C ALA A 6 -57.06 13.42 -54.62
N GLN A 7 -58.12 13.72 -53.87
CA GLN A 7 -58.03 14.27 -52.49
C GLN A 7 -57.58 13.21 -51.47
N LEU A 8 -58.07 11.97 -51.57
CA LEU A 8 -57.64 10.89 -50.68
C LEU A 8 -56.14 10.56 -50.80
N CYS A 9 -55.56 10.61 -51.99
CA CYS A 9 -54.14 10.33 -52.20
C CYS A 9 -53.20 11.41 -51.64
N ILE A 10 -53.67 12.66 -51.57
CA ILE A 10 -52.89 13.77 -51.00
C ILE A 10 -52.91 13.70 -49.48
N GLU A 11 -54.06 13.39 -48.88
CA GLU A 11 -54.25 13.32 -47.43
C GLU A 11 -53.49 12.15 -46.78
N VAL A 12 -53.48 10.98 -47.44
CA VAL A 12 -52.67 9.83 -46.98
C VAL A 12 -51.16 10.12 -47.06
N LYS A 13 -50.71 10.92 -48.05
CA LYS A 13 -49.30 11.33 -48.17
C LYS A 13 -48.89 12.33 -47.10
N THR A 14 -49.75 13.29 -46.73
CA THR A 14 -49.47 14.24 -45.64
C THR A 14 -49.48 13.58 -44.27
N ILE A 15 -50.40 12.65 -44.01
CA ILE A 15 -50.44 11.87 -42.75
C ILE A 15 -49.17 11.01 -42.61
N LYS A 16 -48.75 10.34 -43.69
CA LYS A 16 -47.54 9.48 -43.68
C LYS A 16 -46.23 10.27 -43.61
N LYS A 17 -46.24 11.54 -44.03
CA LYS A 17 -45.09 12.46 -43.89
C LYS A 17 -45.02 13.06 -42.48
N SER A 18 -46.17 13.35 -41.87
CA SER A 18 -46.27 13.83 -40.49
C SER A 18 -45.86 12.74 -39.48
N SER A 19 -46.29 11.47 -39.69
CA SER A 19 -45.89 10.36 -38.82
C SER A 19 -44.38 10.07 -38.88
N ARG A 20 -43.77 10.17 -40.07
CA ARG A 20 -42.31 10.07 -40.25
C ARG A 20 -41.56 11.19 -39.52
N SER A 21 -42.06 12.43 -39.59
CA SER A 21 -41.46 13.56 -38.86
C SER A 21 -41.50 13.35 -37.35
N THR A 22 -42.58 12.80 -36.81
CA THR A 22 -42.68 12.51 -35.36
C THR A 22 -41.80 11.34 -34.92
N GLU A 23 -41.59 10.35 -35.79
CA GLU A 23 -40.65 9.25 -35.55
C GLU A 23 -39.20 9.73 -35.59
N ASP A 24 -38.85 10.62 -36.52
CA ASP A 24 -37.52 11.23 -36.63
C ASP A 24 -37.20 12.10 -35.40
N GLU A 25 -38.16 12.87 -34.88
CA GLU A 25 -37.99 13.66 -33.65
C GLU A 25 -37.87 12.79 -32.39
N ARG A 26 -38.55 11.65 -32.37
CA ARG A 26 -38.43 10.67 -31.27
C ARG A 26 -37.07 9.99 -31.33
N TRP A 27 -36.66 9.54 -32.51
CA TRP A 27 -35.35 8.97 -32.76
C TRP A 27 -34.22 9.93 -32.39
N ALA A 28 -34.33 11.22 -32.74
CA ALA A 28 -33.35 12.24 -32.37
C ALA A 28 -33.21 12.41 -30.84
N ARG A 29 -34.33 12.36 -30.11
CA ARG A 29 -34.33 12.42 -28.63
C ARG A 29 -33.70 11.17 -28.01
N ASP A 30 -34.01 10.00 -28.55
CA ASP A 30 -33.46 8.73 -28.06
C ASP A 30 -31.94 8.67 -28.31
N VAL A 31 -31.48 9.10 -29.49
CA VAL A 31 -30.04 9.19 -29.81
C VAL A 31 -29.32 10.21 -28.93
N ALA A 32 -29.94 11.37 -28.64
CA ALA A 32 -29.38 12.34 -27.72
C ALA A 32 -29.25 11.77 -26.30
N THR A 33 -30.27 11.05 -25.84
CA THR A 33 -30.27 10.36 -24.54
C THR A 33 -29.17 9.30 -24.48
N LEU A 34 -29.01 8.49 -25.52
CA LEU A 34 -27.97 7.47 -25.60
C LEU A 34 -26.57 8.09 -25.64
N ARG A 35 -26.39 9.22 -26.32
CA ARG A 35 -25.11 9.96 -26.32
C ARG A 35 -24.78 10.53 -24.95
N GLN A 36 -25.78 11.07 -24.26
CA GLN A 36 -25.61 11.57 -22.89
C GLN A 36 -25.23 10.42 -21.94
N ALA A 37 -25.95 9.29 -21.99
CA ALA A 37 -25.65 8.11 -21.19
C ALA A 37 -24.27 7.51 -21.51
N ALA A 38 -23.86 7.49 -22.78
CA ALA A 38 -22.53 7.04 -23.18
C ALA A 38 -21.42 7.97 -22.68
N HIS A 39 -21.66 9.30 -22.70
CA HIS A 39 -20.76 10.29 -22.14
C HIS A 39 -20.63 10.14 -20.61
N ASP A 40 -21.74 9.97 -19.90
CA ASP A 40 -21.74 9.76 -18.45
C ASP A 40 -21.06 8.44 -18.06
N LEU A 41 -21.23 7.37 -18.85
CA LEU A 41 -20.53 6.10 -18.67
C LEU A 41 -19.03 6.22 -18.95
N ALA A 42 -18.63 7.00 -19.96
CA ALA A 42 -17.22 7.24 -20.27
C ALA A 42 -16.52 8.01 -19.14
N LEU A 43 -17.21 8.99 -18.54
CA LEU A 43 -16.73 9.71 -17.36
C LEU A 43 -16.62 8.80 -16.14
N ASN A 44 -17.60 7.92 -15.89
CA ASN A 44 -17.57 7.01 -14.75
C ASN A 44 -16.56 5.86 -14.90
N ARG A 45 -16.23 5.42 -16.13
CA ARG A 45 -15.16 4.43 -16.38
C ARG A 45 -13.77 4.92 -15.99
N HIS A 46 -13.56 6.23 -15.86
CA HIS A 46 -12.27 6.84 -15.55
C HIS A 46 -12.10 7.23 -14.08
N LYS A 47 -13.05 6.91 -13.19
CA LYS A 47 -12.76 6.98 -11.75
C LYS A 47 -11.91 5.76 -11.40
N PRO A 48 -10.64 5.91 -11.00
CA PRO A 48 -9.92 4.80 -10.39
C PRO A 48 -10.76 4.37 -9.20
N GLN A 49 -11.28 3.15 -9.23
CA GLN A 49 -11.93 2.60 -8.07
C GLN A 49 -10.80 2.34 -7.08
N ILE A 50 -10.63 3.27 -6.14
CA ILE A 50 -9.70 3.15 -5.02
C ILE A 50 -10.09 1.85 -4.32
N GLY A 51 -9.24 0.84 -4.44
CA GLY A 51 -9.52 -0.48 -3.87
C GLY A 51 -9.66 -0.38 -2.36
N PRO A 52 -10.25 -1.38 -1.68
CA PRO A 52 -10.25 -1.42 -0.23
C PRO A 52 -8.83 -1.32 0.34
N PHE A 53 -7.82 -1.83 -0.37
CA PHE A 53 -6.40 -1.68 -0.02
C PHE A 53 -5.94 -0.21 -0.05
N ASP A 54 -6.22 0.51 -1.15
CA ASP A 54 -5.81 1.90 -1.31
C ASP A 54 -6.50 2.82 -0.30
N GLN A 55 -7.77 2.53 0.06
CA GLN A 55 -8.49 3.27 1.11
C GLN A 55 -7.84 3.10 2.49
N ILE A 56 -7.34 1.90 2.80
CA ILE A 56 -6.61 1.66 4.05
C ILE A 56 -5.21 2.30 3.98
N ALA A 57 -4.58 2.32 2.81
CA ALA A 57 -3.30 2.99 2.61
C ALA A 57 -3.37 4.50 2.89
N GLU A 58 -4.47 5.17 2.50
CA GLU A 58 -4.69 6.59 2.84
C GLU A 58 -4.74 6.84 4.36
N LEU A 59 -5.13 5.84 5.16
CA LEU A 59 -5.16 5.96 6.63
C LEU A 59 -3.76 5.94 7.27
N LEU A 60 -2.70 5.63 6.51
CA LEU A 60 -1.32 5.75 6.99
C LEU A 60 -0.90 7.22 7.17
N ASP A 61 -1.56 8.15 6.50
CA ASP A 61 -1.33 9.59 6.63
C ASP A 61 -2.20 10.25 7.71
N ASP A 62 -3.06 9.47 8.38
CA ASP A 62 -3.95 9.98 9.42
C ASP A 62 -3.13 10.57 10.59
N PRO A 63 -3.54 11.72 11.17
CA PRO A 63 -2.83 12.33 12.29
C PRO A 63 -2.79 11.43 13.53
N SER A 64 -3.78 10.54 13.72
CA SER A 64 -3.90 9.66 14.87
C SER A 64 -2.97 8.44 14.76
N PRO A 65 -2.04 8.24 15.71
CA PRO A 65 -1.15 7.07 15.71
C PRO A 65 -1.91 5.74 15.74
N ALA A 66 -2.95 5.64 16.57
CA ALA A 66 -3.77 4.42 16.66
C ALA A 66 -4.48 4.05 15.34
N VAL A 67 -4.83 5.04 14.51
CA VAL A 67 -5.44 4.80 13.20
C VAL A 67 -4.39 4.28 12.22
N ARG A 68 -3.19 4.88 12.22
CA ARG A 68 -2.06 4.40 11.40
C ARG A 68 -1.64 2.98 11.77
N GLU A 69 -1.51 2.68 13.06
CA GLU A 69 -1.20 1.33 13.56
C GLU A 69 -2.22 0.30 13.07
N LYS A 70 -3.51 0.63 13.19
CA LYS A 70 -4.59 -0.25 12.71
C LYS A 70 -4.53 -0.41 11.18
N ALA A 71 -4.29 0.68 10.45
CA ALA A 71 -4.17 0.65 9.00
C ALA A 71 -3.02 -0.26 8.56
N VAL A 72 -1.85 -0.16 9.20
CA VAL A 72 -0.71 -1.06 8.95
C VAL A 72 -1.13 -2.52 9.18
N ARG A 73 -1.78 -2.86 10.30
CA ARG A 73 -2.24 -4.24 10.54
C ARG A 73 -3.24 -4.72 9.48
N ASP A 74 -4.21 -3.88 9.14
CA ASP A 74 -5.25 -4.24 8.17
C ASP A 74 -4.64 -4.46 6.76
N LEU A 75 -3.64 -3.66 6.37
CA LEU A 75 -2.91 -3.83 5.10
C LEU A 75 -2.14 -5.15 5.08
N TYR A 76 -1.37 -5.45 6.13
CA TYR A 76 -0.59 -6.68 6.20
C TYR A 76 -1.46 -7.94 6.34
N ALA A 77 -2.64 -7.82 6.95
CA ALA A 77 -3.61 -8.91 7.02
C ALA A 77 -4.31 -9.15 5.67
N MET A 78 -4.44 -8.11 4.83
CA MET A 78 -5.05 -8.22 3.51
C MET A 78 -4.08 -8.77 2.48
N ASP A 79 -2.91 -8.15 2.35
CA ASP A 79 -1.85 -8.58 1.45
C ASP A 79 -0.49 -8.11 2.00
N PRO A 80 0.30 -9.03 2.61
CA PRO A 80 1.58 -8.68 3.22
C PRO A 80 2.63 -8.24 2.20
N ASP A 81 2.60 -8.78 0.97
CA ASP A 81 3.57 -8.46 -0.07
C ASP A 81 3.30 -7.07 -0.67
N GLN A 82 2.03 -6.76 -0.92
CA GLN A 82 1.60 -5.45 -1.37
C GLN A 82 1.82 -4.39 -0.28
N ALA A 83 1.52 -4.71 0.99
CA ALA A 83 1.77 -3.84 2.13
C ALA A 83 3.26 -3.53 2.30
N ALA A 84 4.12 -4.55 2.23
CA ALA A 84 5.56 -4.36 2.30
C ALA A 84 6.10 -3.48 1.16
N THR A 85 5.57 -3.65 -0.06
CA THR A 85 5.94 -2.82 -1.21
C THR A 85 5.53 -1.36 -0.99
N LEU A 86 4.31 -1.11 -0.55
CA LEU A 86 3.80 0.23 -0.28
C LEU A 86 4.60 0.95 0.80
N VAL A 87 4.88 0.25 1.90
CA VAL A 87 5.72 0.78 2.98
C VAL A 87 7.13 1.05 2.48
N ASN A 88 7.72 0.16 1.67
CA ASN A 88 9.07 0.37 1.12
C ASN A 88 9.15 1.62 0.25
N ASP A 89 8.15 1.84 -0.61
CA ASP A 89 8.07 3.03 -1.45
C ASP A 89 7.85 4.29 -0.60
N ALA A 90 6.97 4.23 0.41
CA ALA A 90 6.78 5.34 1.34
C ALA A 90 8.05 5.68 2.14
N LEU A 91 8.84 4.67 2.52
CA LEU A 91 10.14 4.89 3.15
C LEU A 91 11.20 5.42 2.18
N ARG A 92 11.11 5.10 0.88
CA ARG A 92 12.05 5.61 -0.13
C ARG A 92 11.77 7.07 -0.44
N ASP A 93 10.50 7.38 -0.70
CA ASP A 93 10.08 8.66 -1.25
C ASP A 93 9.65 9.67 -0.16
N GLY A 94 9.39 9.18 1.06
CA GLY A 94 8.97 9.99 2.21
C GLY A 94 10.11 10.73 2.92
N SER A 95 9.73 11.82 3.59
CA SER A 95 10.62 12.63 4.42
C SER A 95 11.16 11.87 5.65
N PRO A 96 12.27 12.30 6.29
CA PRO A 96 12.79 11.63 7.49
C PRO A 96 11.76 11.50 8.63
N GLU A 97 10.87 12.48 8.79
CA GLU A 97 9.81 12.45 9.80
C GLU A 97 8.72 11.43 9.46
N GLU A 98 8.38 11.31 8.19
CA GLU A 98 7.40 10.35 7.66
C GLU A 98 7.93 8.92 7.75
N ARG A 99 9.21 8.71 7.44
CA ARG A 99 9.90 7.44 7.68
C ARG A 99 9.79 7.00 9.14
N ARG A 100 10.12 7.88 10.08
CA ARG A 100 10.00 7.57 11.52
C ARG A 100 8.56 7.31 11.94
N ARG A 101 7.59 8.06 11.41
CA ARG A 101 6.16 7.84 11.71
C ARG A 101 5.67 6.48 11.26
N ILE A 102 6.02 6.08 10.04
CA ILE A 102 5.67 4.76 9.48
C ILE A 102 6.40 3.66 10.25
N GLY A 103 7.69 3.85 10.56
CA GLY A 103 8.47 2.94 11.38
C GLY A 103 7.89 2.72 12.77
N SER A 104 7.46 3.79 13.44
CA SER A 104 6.80 3.70 14.75
C SER A 104 5.50 2.92 14.63
N ALA A 105 4.65 3.25 13.64
CA ALA A 105 3.40 2.54 13.43
C ALA A 105 3.62 1.04 13.16
N LEU A 106 4.68 0.66 12.42
CA LEU A 106 5.06 -0.75 12.22
C LEU A 106 5.48 -1.42 13.52
N ALA A 107 6.31 -0.77 14.34
CA ALA A 107 6.74 -1.31 15.62
C ALA A 107 5.58 -1.44 16.62
N ASP A 108 4.74 -0.41 16.71
CA ASP A 108 3.60 -0.29 17.62
C ASP A 108 2.43 -1.20 17.20
N SER A 109 2.34 -1.54 15.91
CA SER A 109 1.31 -2.46 15.38
C SER A 109 1.41 -3.89 15.94
N GLY A 110 2.55 -4.25 16.55
CA GLY A 110 2.81 -5.60 17.05
C GLY A 110 3.25 -6.61 15.98
N LEU A 111 3.13 -6.27 14.69
CA LEU A 111 3.54 -7.14 13.57
C LEU A 111 5.02 -7.51 13.63
N LEU A 112 5.86 -6.60 14.13
CA LEU A 112 7.28 -6.85 14.27
C LEU A 112 7.55 -8.02 15.22
N TYR A 113 6.89 -8.04 16.38
CA TYR A 113 7.04 -9.11 17.36
C TYR A 113 6.48 -10.44 16.82
N GLU A 114 5.34 -10.40 16.14
CA GLU A 114 4.77 -11.57 15.45
C GLU A 114 5.75 -12.13 14.40
N ALA A 115 6.38 -11.26 13.60
CA ALA A 115 7.40 -11.65 12.63
C ALA A 115 8.64 -12.29 13.28
N ILE A 116 9.05 -11.82 14.45
CA ILE A 116 10.17 -12.40 15.19
C ILE A 116 9.80 -13.77 15.75
N ASP A 117 8.58 -13.92 16.30
CA ASP A 117 8.08 -15.20 16.76
C ASP A 117 7.98 -16.21 15.60
N ASP A 118 7.53 -15.77 14.42
CA ASP A 118 7.51 -16.58 13.20
C ASP A 118 8.91 -17.01 12.74
N LEU A 119 9.93 -16.16 12.89
CA LEU A 119 11.33 -16.51 12.61
C LEU A 119 11.91 -17.51 13.61
N MET A 120 11.37 -17.53 14.84
CA MET A 120 11.76 -18.48 15.88
C MET A 120 11.02 -19.81 15.77
N ALA A 121 9.90 -19.85 15.05
CA ALA A 121 9.15 -21.06 14.81
C ALA A 121 9.93 -22.02 13.88
N GLU A 122 9.81 -23.33 14.11
CA GLU A 122 10.47 -24.34 13.26
C GLU A 122 9.95 -24.33 11.81
N ASN A 123 8.78 -23.74 11.57
CA ASN A 123 8.18 -23.63 10.24
C ASN A 123 8.66 -22.38 9.52
N HIS A 124 9.55 -22.55 8.54
CA HIS A 124 10.21 -21.46 7.83
C HIS A 124 9.36 -20.84 6.70
N GLU A 125 8.07 -21.18 6.61
CA GLU A 125 7.21 -20.75 5.50
C GLU A 125 7.04 -19.22 5.42
N ASN A 126 7.19 -18.51 6.55
CA ASN A 126 7.04 -17.05 6.64
C ASN A 126 8.34 -16.30 6.99
N CYS A 127 9.51 -16.94 6.91
CA CYS A 127 10.76 -16.24 7.23
C CYS A 127 11.01 -15.03 6.32
N TYR A 128 10.62 -15.12 5.04
CA TYR A 128 10.85 -14.04 4.07
C TYR A 128 10.02 -12.78 4.39
N SER A 129 8.74 -12.95 4.72
CA SER A 129 7.86 -11.82 5.10
C SER A 129 8.33 -11.18 6.40
N ALA A 130 8.73 -12.01 7.37
CA ALA A 130 9.28 -11.55 8.63
C ALA A 130 10.59 -10.76 8.47
N PHE A 131 11.55 -11.28 7.69
CA PHE A 131 12.79 -10.57 7.37
C PHE A 131 12.53 -9.27 6.60
N SER A 132 11.56 -9.27 5.69
CA SER A 132 11.17 -8.08 4.95
C SER A 132 10.60 -7.01 5.88
N LEU A 133 9.77 -7.39 6.85
CA LEU A 133 9.23 -6.47 7.85
C LEU A 133 10.34 -5.87 8.74
N LEU A 134 11.26 -6.71 9.23
CA LEU A 134 12.44 -6.27 9.97
C LEU A 134 13.30 -5.28 9.16
N PHE A 135 13.46 -5.54 7.86
CA PHE A 135 14.16 -4.65 6.94
C PHE A 135 13.48 -3.28 6.82
N LEU A 136 12.15 -3.26 6.71
CA LEU A 136 11.39 -2.01 6.62
C LEU A 136 11.49 -1.19 7.90
N VAL A 137 11.40 -1.84 9.08
CA VAL A 137 11.56 -1.14 10.37
C VAL A 137 12.96 -0.58 10.53
N ALA A 138 13.99 -1.33 10.13
CA ALA A 138 15.37 -0.84 10.13
C ALA A 138 15.54 0.38 9.20
N LYS A 139 15.02 0.28 7.97
CA LYS A 139 15.04 1.35 6.97
C LYS A 139 14.27 2.60 7.42
N ALA A 140 13.28 2.44 8.28
CA ALA A 140 12.54 3.54 8.89
C ALA A 140 13.32 4.26 10.00
N GLY A 141 14.49 3.75 10.40
CA GLY A 141 15.32 4.29 11.48
C GLY A 141 14.89 3.87 12.89
N VAL A 142 13.91 2.96 13.00
CA VAL A 142 13.37 2.54 14.30
C VAL A 142 14.20 1.37 14.83
N VAL A 143 15.24 1.71 15.59
CA VAL A 143 16.28 0.78 16.05
C VAL A 143 16.05 0.20 17.44
N GLU A 144 15.18 0.80 18.25
CA GLU A 144 14.89 0.32 19.62
C GLU A 144 14.25 -1.08 19.66
N PRO A 145 13.22 -1.38 18.83
CA PRO A 145 12.65 -2.71 18.80
C PRO A 145 13.68 -3.76 18.34
N LEU A 146 14.48 -3.42 17.33
CA LEU A 146 15.54 -4.31 16.81
C LEU A 146 16.64 -4.57 17.83
N SER A 147 17.00 -3.58 18.64
CA SER A 147 17.96 -3.73 19.73
C SER A 147 17.43 -4.64 20.83
N SER A 148 16.15 -4.45 21.22
CA SER A 148 15.51 -5.34 22.20
C SER A 148 15.43 -6.79 21.71
N VAL A 149 15.38 -7.00 20.39
CA VAL A 149 15.37 -8.32 19.76
C VAL A 149 16.75 -8.96 19.85
N ILE A 150 17.82 -8.20 19.58
CA ILE A 150 19.19 -8.72 19.72
C ILE A 150 19.50 -9.07 21.19
N GLU A 151 19.01 -8.27 22.14
CA GLU A 151 19.28 -8.47 23.57
C GLU A 151 18.44 -9.59 24.20
N LYS A 152 17.18 -9.78 23.77
CA LYS A 152 16.29 -10.81 24.33
C LYS A 152 16.42 -12.16 23.64
N ASN A 153 16.98 -12.23 22.43
CA ASN A 153 17.01 -13.48 21.66
C ASN A 153 18.33 -14.26 21.85
N PRO A 154 18.26 -15.58 22.14
CA PRO A 154 19.43 -16.44 22.27
C PRO A 154 19.98 -16.95 20.92
N SER A 155 19.26 -16.77 19.80
CA SER A 155 19.69 -17.26 18.49
C SER A 155 20.75 -16.35 17.87
N LEU A 156 21.99 -16.84 17.82
CA LEU A 156 23.14 -16.12 17.26
C LEU A 156 22.90 -15.73 15.79
N ASP A 157 22.34 -16.63 14.98
CA ASP A 157 22.13 -16.43 13.55
C ASP A 157 21.13 -15.31 13.23
N LEU A 158 20.00 -15.26 13.95
CA LEU A 158 19.01 -14.19 13.80
C LEU A 158 19.60 -12.83 14.21
N SER A 159 20.30 -12.79 15.36
CA SER A 159 20.95 -11.57 15.84
C SER A 159 22.02 -11.07 14.87
N LEU A 160 22.81 -11.98 14.27
CA LEU A 160 23.77 -11.64 13.21
C LEU A 160 23.08 -11.13 11.94
N ALA A 161 21.98 -11.75 11.53
CA ALA A 161 21.20 -11.32 10.38
C ALA A 161 20.63 -9.91 10.60
N VAL A 162 20.06 -9.63 11.78
CA VAL A 162 19.56 -8.30 12.15
C VAL A 162 20.69 -7.27 12.19
N ILE A 163 21.87 -7.59 12.72
CA ILE A 163 23.04 -6.69 12.71
C ILE A 163 23.48 -6.35 11.28
N ARG A 164 23.56 -7.34 10.39
CA ARG A 164 23.91 -7.13 8.97
C ARG A 164 22.86 -6.31 8.23
N LEU A 165 21.60 -6.53 8.56
CA LEU A 165 20.46 -5.82 8.01
C LEU A 165 20.46 -4.35 8.46
N LEU A 166 20.71 -4.10 9.75
CA LEU A 166 20.96 -2.78 10.31
C LEU A 166 22.13 -2.09 9.61
N ALA A 167 23.25 -2.80 9.45
CA ALA A 167 24.42 -2.30 8.71
C ALA A 167 24.08 -1.87 7.28
N SER A 168 23.18 -2.59 6.62
CA SER A 168 22.75 -2.31 5.25
C SER A 168 21.75 -1.16 5.15
N SER A 169 21.15 -0.74 6.26
CA SER A 169 20.15 0.35 6.30
C SER A 169 20.76 1.73 6.11
N GLY A 170 22.04 1.93 6.43
CA GLY A 170 22.74 3.20 6.17
C GLY A 170 22.30 4.42 7.01
N GLU A 171 21.42 4.25 8.01
CA GLU A 171 20.93 5.36 8.83
C GLU A 171 21.90 5.72 9.98
N PRO A 172 22.11 7.01 10.29
CA PRO A 172 23.06 7.44 11.32
C PRO A 172 22.65 7.00 12.75
N GLU A 173 21.35 6.86 13.00
CA GLU A 173 20.80 6.34 14.26
C GLU A 173 21.19 4.87 14.47
N VAL A 174 21.32 4.10 13.38
CA VAL A 174 21.77 2.71 13.39
C VAL A 174 23.24 2.61 13.76
N ALA A 175 24.10 3.50 13.26
CA ALA A 175 25.53 3.50 13.60
C ALA A 175 25.75 3.69 15.11
N SER A 176 25.01 4.61 15.74
CA SER A 176 25.10 4.84 17.19
C SER A 176 24.62 3.64 18.01
N THR A 177 23.64 2.90 17.48
CA THR A 177 23.09 1.69 18.11
C THR A 177 24.05 0.51 17.97
N LEU A 178 24.64 0.32 16.78
CA LEU A 178 25.67 -0.67 16.54
C LEU A 178 26.91 -0.42 17.43
N GLN A 179 27.30 0.84 17.64
CA GLN A 179 28.40 1.19 18.54
C GLN A 179 28.11 0.81 20.00
N ARG A 180 26.87 1.00 20.45
CA ARG A 180 26.41 0.59 21.77
C ARG A 180 26.42 -0.93 21.91
N LEU A 181 25.94 -1.65 20.90
CA LEU A 181 25.95 -3.13 20.86
C LEU A 181 27.38 -3.69 20.84
N ALA A 182 28.31 -3.08 20.08
CA ALA A 182 29.71 -3.47 20.04
C ALA A 182 30.43 -3.28 21.39
N SER A 183 29.99 -2.27 22.16
CA SER A 183 30.54 -1.96 23.49
C SER A 183 29.85 -2.73 24.62
N ASN A 184 28.78 -3.47 24.34
CA ASN A 184 28.02 -4.20 25.35
C ASN A 184 28.68 -5.56 25.66
N GLU A 185 29.42 -5.64 26.76
CA GLU A 185 30.12 -6.85 27.20
C GLU A 185 29.19 -8.04 27.52
N ALA A 186 27.89 -7.81 27.71
CA ALA A 186 26.91 -8.86 27.95
C ALA A 186 26.58 -9.67 26.68
N LEU A 187 26.91 -9.17 25.49
CA LEU A 187 26.63 -9.84 24.23
C LEU A 187 27.76 -10.81 23.83
N PRO A 188 27.40 -11.92 23.14
CA PRO A 188 28.37 -12.84 22.56
C PRO A 188 29.47 -12.13 21.76
N PRO A 189 30.73 -12.59 21.85
CA PRO A 189 31.85 -11.97 21.15
C PRO A 189 31.67 -11.91 19.63
N GLU A 190 30.91 -12.84 19.05
CA GLU A 190 30.56 -12.88 17.63
C GLU A 190 29.66 -11.70 17.24
N LEU A 191 28.66 -11.37 18.07
CA LEU A 191 27.76 -10.24 17.82
C LEU A 191 28.49 -8.90 17.96
N ARG A 192 29.38 -8.79 18.95
CA ARG A 192 30.23 -7.59 19.12
C ARG A 192 31.16 -7.38 17.93
N SER A 193 31.78 -8.46 17.45
CA SER A 193 32.67 -8.41 16.29
C SER A 193 31.90 -8.05 15.02
N ALA A 194 30.72 -8.63 14.80
CA ALA A 194 29.86 -8.31 13.67
C ALA A 194 29.36 -6.86 13.68
N ALA A 195 29.00 -6.33 14.86
CA ALA A 195 28.62 -4.93 15.02
C ALA A 195 29.81 -3.99 14.74
N ALA A 196 31.00 -4.30 15.26
CA ALA A 196 32.22 -3.53 15.00
C ALA A 196 32.63 -3.54 13.52
N GLU A 197 32.55 -4.70 12.85
CA GLU A 197 32.83 -4.84 11.42
C GLU A 197 31.83 -4.03 10.58
N SER A 198 30.56 -4.02 11.00
CA SER A 198 29.51 -3.26 10.34
C SER A 198 29.72 -1.75 10.46
N ILE A 199 30.21 -1.25 11.59
CA ILE A 199 30.63 0.16 11.76
C ILE A 199 31.79 0.50 10.83
N SER A 200 32.74 -0.42 10.59
CA SER A 200 33.85 -0.18 9.67
C SER A 200 33.45 -0.10 8.19
N ARG A 201 32.23 -0.57 7.85
CA ARG A 201 31.66 -0.53 6.50
C ARG A 201 30.75 0.67 6.25
N PHE A 202 30.33 1.35 7.31
CA PHE A 202 29.62 2.63 7.25
C PHE A 202 30.58 3.74 6.79
#